data_AF-A0A9P9P4X3-F1
#
_entry.id   AF-A0A9P9P4X3-F1
#
_cell.length_a   1.000
_cell.length_b   1.000
_cell.length_c   1.000
_cell.angle_alpha   90.00
_cell.angle_beta   90.00
_cell.angle_gamma   90.00
#
_symmetry.space_group_name_H-M   'P 1'
#
loop_
_entity.id
_entity.type
_entity.pdbx_description
1 polymer ?
#
loop_
_entity_poly.entity_id
_entity_poly.type
_entity_poly.pdbx_seq_one_letter_code
_entity_poly.pdbx_strand_id
1 'polypeptide(L)'
;MPAPSACPISEVDRALSSYINTREDTLRIRRTLSRYLTTSLRPVNAATKNQHLNHECPQNLSTTSTNPPGLKGSRLEYLQALRAHDRIQKKHRDIQISLEDLQQRHIDENPVQGSSDYDQGNTQSYIDLLRQRRRHAELQVIQDALEKLLIARPSHTPKEPKELVKEIIGEQPDLPAERLDHLSPSDGDQTWIFKLKQEVLESRSSMDRAKAARAEAQSKSQGSPSLAQQVHALECARDEIVDWVQGELVKMEEDSIFLEDASPIKRPTNTALPVDLGSIEERIRAAYDQYTTSRAQLLENYESLASPHTPQPHDAAESETKGADAHPSQSKRPITSILPHLPHLAHAATNDRALLQHSVFLQSQLAAADRDIEEALLRLSGESHLLPAGSKDVGAWGKTAAEAERALEEIVKGHLEKSKEEVGSVSRIVELCSLQSEVLGKR
;
A
#
# COMPACT_ATOMS: atom_id res chain seq x y z
N MET A 1 13.61 16.28 72.36
CA MET A 1 13.62 16.35 70.89
C MET A 1 15.01 15.95 70.42
N PRO A 2 15.23 14.75 69.84
CA PRO A 2 16.48 14.50 69.15
C PRO A 2 16.36 14.95 67.69
N ALA A 3 17.42 15.59 67.19
CA ALA A 3 17.57 16.04 65.82
C ALA A 3 17.56 14.84 64.83
N PRO A 4 17.16 15.05 63.55
CA PRO A 4 17.24 14.02 62.53
C PRO A 4 18.70 13.58 62.37
N SER A 5 18.99 12.32 62.66
CA SER A 5 20.29 11.71 62.41
C SER A 5 20.50 11.67 60.89
N ALA A 6 21.38 12.55 60.39
CA ALA A 6 21.78 12.58 58.99
C ALA A 6 22.37 11.22 58.59
N CYS A 7 21.88 10.66 57.48
CA CYS A 7 22.44 9.45 56.92
C CYS A 7 23.90 9.70 56.48
N PRO A 8 24.82 8.75 56.69
CA PRO A 8 26.24 8.93 56.39
C PRO A 8 26.55 9.06 54.88
N ILE A 9 25.57 8.85 53.99
CA ILE A 9 25.73 8.93 52.53
C ILE A 9 24.61 9.82 51.97
N SER A 10 24.97 11.01 51.50
CA SER A 10 24.04 12.04 51.02
C SER A 10 23.32 11.66 49.72
N GLU A 11 23.94 10.85 48.87
CA GLU A 11 23.34 10.35 47.63
C GLU A 11 22.17 9.41 47.90
N VAL A 12 22.32 8.55 48.91
CA VAL A 12 21.27 7.62 49.34
C VAL A 12 20.12 8.37 50.00
N ASP A 13 20.43 9.39 50.82
CA ASP A 13 19.41 10.25 51.43
C ASP A 13 18.63 11.02 50.35
N ARG A 14 19.31 11.54 49.33
CA ARG A 14 18.66 12.20 48.19
C ARG A 14 17.77 11.24 47.38
N ALA A 15 18.23 10.02 47.12
CA ALA A 15 17.46 9.02 46.38
C ALA A 15 16.24 8.49 47.18
N LEU A 16 16.38 8.36 48.50
CA LEU A 16 15.32 7.87 49.38
C LEU A 16 14.40 8.99 49.90
N SER A 17 14.78 10.26 49.77
CA SER A 17 14.02 11.42 50.25
C SER A 17 12.57 11.45 49.72
N SER A 18 12.32 11.00 48.48
CA SER A 18 10.97 10.90 47.91
C SER A 18 10.13 9.76 48.49
N TYR A 19 10.77 8.81 49.17
CA TYR A 19 10.15 7.64 49.79
C TYR A 19 10.05 7.73 51.31
N ILE A 20 10.83 8.62 51.95
CA ILE A 20 10.82 8.89 53.38
C ILE A 20 9.73 9.92 53.69
N ASN A 21 8.65 9.47 54.33
CA ASN A 21 7.55 10.36 54.73
C ASN A 21 7.86 11.03 56.08
N THR A 22 7.41 12.27 56.26
CA THR A 22 7.47 12.95 57.56
C THR A 22 6.59 12.25 58.60
N ARG A 23 6.86 12.47 59.89
CA ARG A 23 6.04 11.88 60.97
C ARG A 23 4.57 12.30 60.88
N GLU A 24 4.30 13.51 60.41
CA GLU A 24 2.94 14.02 60.23
C GLU A 24 2.25 13.34 59.04
N ASP A 25 2.99 13.19 57.93
CA ASP A 25 2.48 12.48 56.75
C ASP A 25 2.22 11.01 57.04
N THR A 26 3.09 10.33 57.79
CA THR A 26 2.86 8.93 58.20
C THR A 26 1.62 8.77 59.08
N LEU A 27 1.37 9.70 60.01
CA LEU A 27 0.13 9.70 60.80
C LEU A 27 -1.10 9.98 59.95
N ARG A 28 -1.00 10.89 58.97
CA ARG A 28 -2.08 11.19 58.02
C ARG A 28 -2.38 10.01 57.10
N ILE A 29 -1.35 9.34 56.59
CA ILE A 29 -1.46 8.11 55.78
C ILE A 29 -2.09 7.01 56.63
N ARG A 30 -1.64 6.80 57.87
CA ARG A 30 -2.22 5.78 58.76
C ARG A 30 -3.70 6.05 59.04
N ARG A 31 -4.11 7.30 59.27
CA ARG A 31 -5.51 7.68 59.49
C ARG A 31 -6.37 7.52 58.23
N THR A 32 -5.83 7.83 57.06
CA THR A 32 -6.56 7.69 55.79
C THR A 32 -6.70 6.23 55.38
N LEU A 33 -5.66 5.42 55.56
CA LEU A 33 -5.71 3.98 55.36
C LEU A 33 -6.64 3.30 56.36
N SER A 34 -6.57 3.65 57.65
CA SER A 34 -7.50 3.10 58.64
C SER A 34 -8.94 3.48 58.32
N ARG A 35 -9.19 4.71 57.86
CA ARG A 35 -10.52 5.11 57.38
C ARG A 35 -10.94 4.30 56.16
N TYR A 36 -10.09 4.19 55.14
CA TYR A 36 -10.38 3.47 53.90
C TYR A 36 -10.70 1.99 54.18
N LEU A 37 -9.86 1.32 54.97
CA LEU A 37 -10.05 -0.07 55.38
C LEU A 37 -11.30 -0.24 56.25
N THR A 38 -11.57 0.67 57.19
CA THR A 38 -12.80 0.57 58.00
C THR A 38 -14.07 0.83 57.17
N THR A 39 -14.02 1.67 56.13
CA THR A 39 -15.12 1.79 55.15
C THR A 39 -15.26 0.59 54.23
N SER A 40 -14.17 -0.06 53.80
CA SER A 40 -14.24 -1.26 52.94
C SER A 40 -14.60 -2.53 53.71
N LEU A 41 -14.37 -2.55 55.03
CA LEU A 41 -14.76 -3.64 55.93
C LEU A 41 -16.19 -3.50 56.48
N ARG A 42 -16.84 -2.33 56.33
CA ARG A 42 -18.24 -2.12 56.75
C ARG A 42 -19.17 -2.53 55.61
N PRO A 43 -19.90 -3.67 55.70
CA PRO A 43 -20.78 -4.12 54.63
C PRO A 43 -21.98 -3.18 54.55
N VAL A 44 -22.06 -2.39 53.48
CA VAL A 44 -23.21 -1.50 53.22
C VAL A 44 -24.22 -2.17 52.29
N ASN A 45 -23.78 -3.07 51.39
CA ASN A 45 -24.62 -3.76 50.41
C ASN A 45 -24.24 -5.24 50.22
N ALA A 46 -25.15 -6.07 49.70
CA ALA A 46 -24.90 -7.49 49.42
C ALA A 46 -23.70 -7.74 48.48
N ALA A 47 -23.43 -6.81 47.55
CA ALA A 47 -22.26 -6.83 46.65
C ALA A 47 -20.92 -6.54 47.36
N THR A 48 -20.94 -5.89 48.53
CA THR A 48 -19.75 -5.58 49.34
C THR A 48 -19.47 -6.63 50.42
N LYS A 49 -20.29 -7.69 50.51
CA LYS A 49 -20.19 -8.70 51.56
C LYS A 49 -18.91 -9.54 51.48
N ASN A 50 -18.27 -9.66 50.30
CA ASN A 50 -17.05 -10.47 50.10
C ASN A 50 -15.78 -9.62 49.91
N GLN A 51 -15.81 -8.33 50.25
CA GLN A 51 -14.68 -7.42 50.02
C GLN A 51 -13.45 -7.78 50.88
N HIS A 52 -13.64 -8.44 52.02
CA HIS A 52 -12.56 -8.95 52.87
C HIS A 52 -11.80 -10.12 52.22
N LEU A 53 -12.49 -11.02 51.50
CA LEU A 53 -11.84 -12.12 50.75
C LEU A 53 -11.05 -11.61 49.53
N ASN A 54 -11.50 -10.51 48.91
CA ASN A 54 -10.78 -9.87 47.80
C ASN A 54 -9.43 -9.25 48.20
N HIS A 55 -9.17 -9.06 49.50
CA HIS A 55 -7.90 -8.55 50.01
C HIS A 55 -6.90 -9.67 50.37
N GLU A 56 -7.36 -10.91 50.58
CA GLU A 56 -6.51 -12.06 50.88
C GLU A 56 -5.98 -12.77 49.62
N CYS A 57 -6.63 -12.59 48.46
CA CYS A 57 -6.20 -13.12 47.17
C CYS A 57 -6.13 -12.02 46.08
N PRO A 58 -4.95 -11.46 45.77
CA PRO A 58 -4.80 -10.37 44.80
C PRO A 58 -4.74 -10.90 43.36
N GLN A 59 -5.51 -11.92 43.01
CA GLN A 59 -5.38 -12.58 41.70
C GLN A 59 -6.33 -12.03 40.64
N ASN A 60 -7.37 -11.28 41.00
CA ASN A 60 -8.33 -10.73 40.02
C ASN A 60 -8.94 -9.39 40.43
N LEU A 61 -8.16 -8.50 41.06
CA LEU A 61 -8.64 -7.14 41.29
C LEU A 61 -8.60 -6.37 39.98
N SER A 62 -9.76 -6.23 39.33
CA SER A 62 -10.00 -5.17 38.36
C SER A 62 -9.61 -3.86 39.05
N THR A 63 -8.43 -3.35 38.72
CA THR A 63 -7.83 -2.14 39.26
C THR A 63 -8.89 -1.06 39.29
N THR A 64 -9.38 -0.76 40.49
CA THR A 64 -10.58 0.04 40.69
C THR A 64 -10.43 1.39 39.98
N SER A 65 -11.50 1.81 39.31
CA SER A 65 -11.57 3.07 38.54
C SER A 65 -11.26 4.32 39.37
N THR A 66 -11.33 4.19 40.70
CA THR A 66 -11.10 5.29 41.64
C THR A 66 -9.67 5.26 42.17
N ASN A 67 -8.90 6.31 41.86
CA ASN A 67 -7.58 6.53 42.44
C ASN A 67 -7.69 6.68 43.97
N PRO A 68 -6.94 5.91 44.79
CA PRO A 68 -6.90 6.14 46.22
C PRO A 68 -6.44 7.56 46.54
N PRO A 69 -7.09 8.27 47.48
CA PRO A 69 -6.72 9.64 47.81
C PRO A 69 -5.33 9.68 48.43
N GLY A 70 -4.41 10.46 47.84
CA GLY A 70 -3.07 10.71 48.40
C GLY A 70 -1.89 10.09 47.63
N LEU A 71 -2.13 9.34 46.56
CA LEU A 71 -1.07 8.88 45.66
C LEU A 71 -0.57 10.06 44.81
N LYS A 72 0.74 10.31 44.85
CA LYS A 72 1.41 11.38 44.09
C LYS A 72 2.66 10.84 43.38
N GLY A 73 2.98 11.43 42.24
CA GLY A 73 4.20 11.16 41.48
C GLY A 73 4.28 9.73 40.93
N SER A 74 5.46 9.12 41.03
CA SER A 74 5.80 7.80 40.46
C SER A 74 4.85 6.67 40.85
N ARG A 75 4.22 6.73 42.02
CA ARG A 75 3.24 5.72 42.46
C ARG A 75 1.93 5.78 41.68
N LEU A 76 1.54 6.96 41.19
CA LEU A 76 0.36 7.13 40.34
C LEU A 76 0.66 6.63 38.93
N GLU A 77 1.84 6.98 38.39
CA GLU A 77 2.33 6.49 37.10
C GLU A 77 2.41 4.95 37.08
N TYR A 78 2.92 4.34 38.14
CA TYR A 78 2.96 2.89 38.27
C TYR A 78 1.55 2.26 38.27
N LEU A 79 0.58 2.86 38.97
CA LEU A 79 -0.81 2.37 38.92
C LEU A 79 -1.45 2.55 37.54
N GLN A 80 -1.10 3.62 36.82
CA GLN A 80 -1.56 3.83 35.45
C GLN A 80 -0.94 2.80 34.49
N ALA A 81 0.34 2.48 34.66
CA ALA A 81 1.03 1.44 33.90
C ALA A 81 0.40 0.06 34.17
N LEU A 82 0.10 -0.27 35.43
CA LEU A 82 -0.59 -1.52 35.77
C LEU A 82 -1.98 -1.61 35.12
N ARG A 83 -2.76 -0.52 35.14
CA ARG A 83 -4.06 -0.48 34.45
C ARG A 83 -3.93 -0.64 32.94
N ALA A 84 -2.92 -0.02 32.33
CA ALA A 84 -2.65 -0.17 30.91
C ALA A 84 -2.29 -1.62 30.57
N HIS A 85 -1.43 -2.24 31.39
CA HIS A 85 -1.06 -3.64 31.26
C HIS A 85 -2.27 -4.57 31.39
N ASP A 86 -3.15 -4.38 32.38
CA ASP A 86 -4.38 -5.16 32.53
C ASP A 86 -5.29 -5.02 31.30
N ARG A 87 -5.41 -3.81 30.74
CA ARG A 87 -6.20 -3.56 29.52
C ARG A 87 -5.60 -4.29 28.32
N ILE A 88 -4.28 -4.27 28.19
CA ILE A 88 -3.57 -4.97 27.10
C ILE A 88 -3.75 -6.48 27.26
N GLN A 89 -3.60 -7.01 28.47
CA GLN A 89 -3.82 -8.44 28.72
C GLN A 89 -5.25 -8.88 28.40
N LYS A 90 -6.27 -8.08 28.75
CA LYS A 90 -7.66 -8.37 28.37
C LYS A 90 -7.82 -8.40 26.86
N LYS A 91 -7.35 -7.36 26.15
CA LYS A 91 -7.39 -7.33 24.68
C LYS A 91 -6.66 -8.51 24.05
N HIS A 92 -5.50 -8.89 24.59
CA HIS A 92 -4.76 -10.04 24.11
C HIS A 92 -5.54 -11.33 24.27
N ARG A 93 -6.18 -11.54 25.44
CA ARG A 93 -7.06 -12.70 25.65
C ARG A 93 -8.25 -12.67 24.69
N ASP A 94 -8.88 -11.51 24.48
CA ASP A 94 -10.00 -11.38 23.54
C ASP A 94 -9.56 -11.73 22.10
N ILE A 95 -8.38 -11.28 21.69
CA ILE A 95 -7.79 -11.61 20.39
C ILE A 95 -7.46 -13.10 20.30
N GLN A 96 -6.88 -13.69 21.35
CA GLN A 96 -6.61 -15.13 21.41
C GLN A 96 -7.89 -15.95 21.26
N ILE A 97 -8.95 -15.59 21.98
CA ILE A 97 -10.26 -16.25 21.88
C ILE A 97 -10.82 -16.09 20.47
N SER A 98 -10.70 -14.89 19.85
CA SER A 98 -11.16 -14.68 18.47
C SER A 98 -10.37 -15.50 17.45
N LEU A 99 -9.06 -15.69 17.67
CA LEU A 99 -8.22 -16.54 16.84
C LEU A 99 -8.58 -18.02 17.01
N GLU A 100 -8.82 -18.46 18.24
CA GLU A 100 -9.28 -19.82 18.54
C GLU A 100 -10.66 -20.10 17.90
N ASP A 101 -11.60 -19.15 17.95
CA ASP A 101 -12.92 -19.26 17.29
C ASP A 101 -12.77 -19.33 15.75
N LEU A 102 -11.91 -18.49 15.16
CA LEU A 102 -11.62 -18.56 13.72
C LEU A 102 -10.96 -19.89 13.33
N GLN A 103 -10.03 -20.39 14.14
CA GLN A 103 -9.41 -21.70 13.92
C GLN A 103 -10.44 -22.83 14.02
N GLN A 104 -11.33 -22.80 15.01
CA GLN A 104 -12.40 -23.79 15.18
C GLN A 104 -13.39 -23.76 14.02
N ARG A 105 -13.84 -22.58 13.57
CA ARG A 105 -14.70 -22.44 12.38
C ARG A 105 -14.04 -22.98 11.12
N HIS A 106 -12.73 -22.75 10.96
CA HIS A 106 -11.99 -23.28 9.80
C HIS A 106 -11.91 -24.81 9.81
N ILE A 107 -11.80 -25.43 10.99
CA ILE A 107 -11.81 -26.89 11.16
C ILE A 107 -13.21 -27.48 10.89
N ASP A 108 -14.28 -26.81 11.31
CA ASP A 108 -15.66 -27.27 11.12
C ASP A 108 -16.14 -27.15 9.67
N GLU A 109 -15.68 -26.14 8.92
CA GLU A 109 -16.02 -25.95 7.50
C GLU A 109 -15.22 -26.85 6.54
N ASN A 110 -14.07 -27.40 6.96
CA ASN A 110 -13.26 -28.29 6.12
C ASN A 110 -12.53 -29.37 6.95
N PRO A 111 -13.15 -30.54 7.21
CA PRO A 111 -12.60 -31.56 8.11
C PRO A 111 -11.48 -32.41 7.49
N VAL A 112 -10.69 -31.88 6.54
CA VAL A 112 -9.57 -32.60 5.92
C VAL A 112 -8.24 -32.14 6.53
N GLN A 113 -7.82 -32.90 7.55
CA GLN A 113 -6.44 -33.26 7.87
C GLN A 113 -5.43 -32.15 8.19
N GLY A 114 -5.21 -31.92 9.49
CA GLY A 114 -3.89 -32.02 10.14
C GLY A 114 -2.67 -31.35 9.47
N SER A 115 -2.76 -30.10 9.03
CA SER A 115 -1.66 -29.40 8.36
C SER A 115 -1.38 -27.99 8.89
N SER A 116 -1.29 -27.80 10.21
CA SER A 116 -0.92 -26.49 10.78
C SER A 116 0.41 -25.96 10.23
N ASP A 117 1.36 -26.86 9.93
CA ASP A 117 2.65 -26.49 9.34
C ASP A 117 2.56 -26.13 7.84
N TYR A 118 1.59 -26.69 7.11
CA TYR A 118 1.35 -26.36 5.70
C TYR A 118 0.69 -24.98 5.57
N ASP A 119 -0.27 -24.66 6.44
CA ASP A 119 -0.90 -23.34 6.48
C ASP A 119 0.07 -22.27 6.96
N GLN A 120 0.97 -22.61 7.90
CA GLN A 120 1.99 -21.68 8.36
C GLN A 120 3.05 -21.39 7.28
N GLY A 121 3.43 -22.38 6.47
CA GLY A 121 4.29 -22.17 5.31
C GLY A 121 3.62 -21.37 4.18
N ASN A 122 2.33 -21.62 3.92
CA ASN A 122 1.56 -20.89 2.92
C ASN A 122 1.28 -19.43 3.33
N THR A 123 1.00 -19.18 4.61
CA THR A 123 0.83 -17.82 5.13
C THR A 123 2.15 -17.05 5.17
N GLN A 124 3.27 -17.70 5.53
CA GLN A 124 4.59 -17.06 5.49
C GLN A 124 5.01 -16.71 4.05
N SER A 125 4.85 -17.65 3.12
CA SER A 125 5.13 -17.40 1.70
C SER A 125 4.21 -16.30 1.12
N TYR A 126 2.94 -16.27 1.52
CA TYR A 126 2.03 -15.17 1.16
C TYR A 126 2.46 -13.82 1.74
N ILE A 127 2.91 -13.77 3.00
CA ILE A 127 3.44 -12.55 3.62
C ILE A 127 4.71 -12.07 2.90
N ASP A 128 5.61 -12.98 2.57
CA ASP A 128 6.83 -12.63 1.86
C ASP A 128 6.54 -12.16 0.43
N LEU A 129 5.55 -12.76 -0.24
CA LEU A 129 5.03 -12.27 -1.52
C LEU A 129 4.41 -10.87 -1.41
N LEU A 130 3.62 -10.60 -0.35
CA LEU A 130 3.08 -9.25 -0.11
C LEU A 130 4.20 -8.21 0.09
N ARG A 131 5.27 -8.59 0.80
CA ARG A 131 6.46 -7.75 0.97
C ARG A 131 7.16 -7.51 -0.37
N GLN A 132 7.32 -8.55 -1.19
CA GLN A 132 7.89 -8.43 -2.53
C GLN A 132 7.04 -7.52 -3.43
N ARG A 133 5.71 -7.67 -3.41
CA ARG A 133 4.78 -6.82 -4.17
C ARG A 133 4.85 -5.35 -3.72
N ARG A 134 4.97 -5.10 -2.42
CA ARG A 134 5.17 -3.75 -1.89
C ARG A 134 6.50 -3.15 -2.38
N ARG A 135 7.59 -3.92 -2.35
CA ARG A 135 8.88 -3.50 -2.90
C ARG A 135 8.80 -3.24 -4.41
N HIS A 136 8.10 -4.09 -5.15
CA HIS A 136 7.88 -3.90 -6.59
C HIS A 136 7.10 -2.62 -6.86
N ALA A 137 6.02 -2.35 -6.11
CA ALA A 137 5.27 -1.11 -6.23
C ALA A 137 6.12 0.12 -5.87
N GLU A 138 6.95 0.04 -4.82
CA GLU A 138 7.92 1.08 -4.48
C GLU A 138 8.91 1.33 -5.62
N LEU A 139 9.45 0.27 -6.24
CA LEU A 139 10.34 0.36 -7.41
C LEU A 139 9.63 0.93 -8.64
N GLN A 140 8.38 0.55 -8.89
CA GLN A 140 7.59 1.05 -10.00
C GLN A 140 7.33 2.56 -9.85
N VAL A 141 7.05 3.04 -8.65
CA VAL A 141 6.93 4.49 -8.38
C VAL A 141 8.26 5.21 -8.63
N ILE A 142 9.39 4.61 -8.24
CA ILE A 142 10.72 5.16 -8.53
C ILE A 142 10.96 5.19 -10.04
N GLN A 143 10.63 4.12 -10.76
CA GLN A 143 10.77 4.05 -12.20
C GLN A 143 9.90 5.10 -12.90
N ASP A 144 8.63 5.22 -12.53
CA ASP A 144 7.71 6.24 -13.06
C ASP A 144 8.23 7.66 -12.79
N ALA A 145 8.82 7.90 -11.61
CA ALA A 145 9.43 9.19 -11.26
C ALA A 145 10.67 9.47 -12.11
N LEU A 146 11.53 8.46 -12.33
CA LEU A 146 12.69 8.57 -13.21
C LEU A 146 12.27 8.80 -14.67
N GLU A 147 11.26 8.11 -15.16
CA GLU A 147 10.70 8.31 -16.50
C GLU A 147 10.15 9.73 -16.66
N LYS A 148 9.44 10.26 -15.65
CA LYS A 148 8.99 11.67 -15.64
C LYS A 148 10.17 12.65 -15.69
N LEU A 149 11.25 12.39 -14.96
CA LEU A 149 12.47 13.21 -15.04
C LEU A 149 13.17 13.11 -16.39
N LEU A 150 13.16 11.94 -17.03
CA LEU A 150 13.76 11.73 -18.35
C LEU A 150 12.95 12.39 -19.46
N ILE A 151 11.62 12.41 -19.34
CA ILE A 151 10.70 13.08 -20.28
C ILE A 151 10.79 14.60 -20.12
N ALA A 152 10.91 15.08 -18.88
CA ALA A 152 11.13 16.49 -18.58
C ALA A 152 12.56 16.91 -18.94
N ARG A 153 12.78 17.28 -20.20
CA ARG A 153 14.05 17.87 -20.64
C ARG A 153 14.44 19.05 -19.73
N PRO A 154 15.68 19.11 -19.22
CA PRO A 154 16.11 20.24 -18.41
C PRO A 154 16.09 21.51 -19.28
N SER A 155 15.31 22.50 -18.86
CA SER A 155 15.39 23.84 -19.41
C SER A 155 16.83 24.35 -19.27
N HIS A 156 17.37 25.01 -20.30
CA HIS A 156 18.76 25.47 -20.44
C HIS A 156 19.29 26.46 -19.37
N THR A 157 18.58 26.64 -18.26
CA THR A 157 18.99 27.50 -17.15
C THR A 157 19.58 26.66 -16.01
N PRO A 158 20.71 27.05 -15.40
CA PRO A 158 21.33 26.32 -14.31
C PRO A 158 20.49 26.46 -13.02
N LYS A 159 19.41 25.68 -12.91
CA LYS A 159 18.68 25.49 -11.65
C LYS A 159 19.33 24.36 -10.87
N GLU A 160 19.31 24.45 -9.54
CA GLU A 160 19.79 23.37 -8.70
C GLU A 160 18.97 22.09 -8.98
N PRO A 161 19.60 20.91 -9.09
CA PRO A 161 18.92 19.68 -9.47
C PRO A 161 17.77 19.31 -8.51
N LYS A 162 17.86 19.75 -7.25
CA LYS A 162 16.83 19.55 -6.22
C LYS A 162 15.55 20.33 -6.52
N GLU A 163 15.65 21.54 -7.06
CA GLU A 163 14.50 22.36 -7.41
C GLU A 163 13.80 21.82 -8.65
N LEU A 164 14.58 21.31 -9.61
CA LEU A 164 14.06 20.67 -10.82
C LEU A 164 13.31 19.37 -10.51
N VAL A 165 13.84 18.55 -9.59
CA VAL A 165 13.18 17.35 -9.09
C VAL A 165 11.87 17.69 -8.37
N LYS A 166 11.85 18.74 -7.53
CA LYS A 166 10.62 19.21 -6.87
C LYS A 166 9.58 19.73 -7.86
N GLU A 167 10.00 20.42 -8.92
CA GLU A 167 9.13 20.97 -9.96
C GLU A 167 8.47 19.87 -10.81
N ILE A 168 9.17 18.74 -11.04
CA ILE A 168 8.70 17.65 -11.92
C ILE A 168 7.99 16.52 -11.15
N ILE A 169 8.50 16.12 -9.99
CA ILE A 169 7.99 14.98 -9.20
C ILE A 169 7.07 15.45 -8.05
N GLY A 170 7.20 16.70 -7.61
CA GLY A 170 6.50 17.23 -6.44
C GLY A 170 7.32 17.11 -5.15
N GLU A 171 6.78 17.65 -4.05
CA GLU A 171 7.42 17.55 -2.73
C GLU A 171 7.29 16.13 -2.17
N GLN A 172 8.41 15.58 -1.67
CA GLN A 172 8.41 14.28 -1.02
C GLN A 172 7.58 14.34 0.26
N PRO A 173 6.62 13.42 0.48
CA PRO A 173 5.88 13.38 1.74
C PRO A 173 6.81 13.02 2.91
N ASP A 174 6.58 13.66 4.06
CA ASP A 174 7.34 13.38 5.28
C ASP A 174 7.24 11.89 5.65
N LEU A 175 8.40 11.28 5.88
CA LEU A 175 8.48 9.87 6.24
C LEU A 175 7.82 9.66 7.62
N PRO A 176 6.98 8.62 7.79
CA PRO A 176 6.44 8.27 9.10
C PRO A 176 7.59 7.92 10.05
N ALA A 177 7.55 8.48 11.27
CA ALA A 177 8.64 8.40 12.25
C ALA A 177 9.13 6.97 12.54
N GLU A 178 8.28 5.95 12.44
CA GLU A 178 8.65 4.53 12.59
C GLU A 178 9.67 4.02 11.56
N ARG A 179 9.76 4.62 10.36
CA ARG A 179 10.77 4.22 9.36
C ARG A 179 12.13 4.91 9.54
N LEU A 180 12.19 6.02 10.28
CA LEU A 180 13.46 6.65 10.63
C LEU A 180 14.28 5.78 11.59
N ASP A 181 13.62 5.04 12.48
CA ASP A 181 14.31 4.13 13.40
C ASP A 181 14.96 2.94 12.67
N HIS A 182 14.35 2.46 11.57
CA HIS A 182 14.92 1.44 10.69
C HIS A 182 15.99 1.95 9.72
N LEU A 183 16.06 3.27 9.51
CA LEU A 183 17.12 3.94 8.75
C LEU A 183 18.25 4.45 9.65
N SER A 184 18.19 4.17 10.96
CA SER A 184 19.36 4.35 11.81
C SER A 184 20.49 3.50 11.21
N PRO A 185 21.67 4.09 10.98
CA PRO A 185 22.75 3.40 10.29
C PRO A 185 23.05 2.13 11.06
N SER A 186 22.82 1.00 10.41
CA SER A 186 23.27 -0.29 10.92
C SER A 186 24.75 -0.17 11.25
N ASP A 187 25.22 -0.87 12.27
CA ASP A 187 26.61 -0.82 12.74
C ASP A 187 27.63 -0.98 11.57
N GLY A 188 27.23 -1.70 10.51
CA GLY A 188 27.96 -1.82 9.26
C GLY A 188 28.22 -0.47 8.54
N ASP A 189 27.24 0.43 8.45
CA ASP A 189 27.38 1.72 7.77
C ASP A 189 28.34 2.64 8.52
N GLN A 190 28.38 2.55 9.86
CA GLN A 190 29.32 3.33 10.67
C GLN A 190 30.77 2.91 10.42
N THR A 191 31.02 1.61 10.21
CA THR A 191 32.37 1.12 9.87
C THR A 191 32.81 1.60 8.50
N TRP A 192 31.94 1.63 7.49
CA TRP A 192 32.25 2.18 6.17
C TRP A 192 32.48 3.68 6.19
N ILE A 193 31.67 4.42 6.97
CA ILE A 193 31.88 5.85 7.19
C ILE A 193 33.21 6.12 7.90
N PHE A 194 33.60 5.28 8.85
CA PHE A 194 34.88 5.40 9.54
C PHE A 194 36.06 5.12 8.59
N LYS A 195 35.98 4.05 7.78
CA LYS A 195 36.98 3.75 6.74
C LYS A 195 37.12 4.91 5.75
N LEU A 196 36.00 5.45 5.26
CA LEU A 196 36.01 6.60 4.36
C LEU A 196 36.65 7.83 5.03
N LYS A 197 36.30 8.13 6.28
CA LYS A 197 36.93 9.23 7.03
C LYS A 197 38.42 9.02 7.22
N GLN A 198 38.84 7.78 7.50
CA GLN A 198 40.25 7.42 7.61
C GLN A 198 40.97 7.64 6.28
N GLU A 199 40.46 7.11 5.16
CA GLU A 199 41.04 7.29 3.83
C GLU A 199 41.09 8.76 3.40
N VAL A 200 40.05 9.54 3.72
CA VAL A 200 40.02 11.00 3.45
C VAL A 200 41.10 11.73 4.26
N LEU A 201 41.32 11.35 5.52
CA LEU A 201 42.38 11.92 6.34
C LEU A 201 43.77 11.49 5.86
N GLU A 202 43.94 10.22 5.49
CA GLU A 202 45.19 9.69 4.96
C GLU A 202 45.57 10.36 3.64
N SER A 203 44.62 10.46 2.70
CA SER A 203 44.81 11.15 1.41
C SER A 203 45.09 12.64 1.59
N ARG A 204 44.40 13.32 2.51
CA ARG A 204 44.70 14.72 2.85
C ARG A 204 46.11 14.86 3.44
N SER A 205 46.50 13.98 4.36
CA SER A 205 47.85 14.00 4.95
C SER A 205 48.94 13.71 3.91
N SER A 206 48.66 12.85 2.93
CA SER A 206 49.56 12.52 1.82
C SER A 206 49.72 13.72 0.88
N MET A 207 48.60 14.36 0.52
CA MET A 207 48.60 15.59 -0.27
C MET A 207 49.38 16.72 0.42
N ASP A 208 49.18 16.91 1.73
CA ASP A 208 49.87 17.96 2.48
C ASP A 208 51.39 17.68 2.57
N ARG A 209 51.79 16.41 2.75
CA ARG A 209 53.21 15.99 2.64
C ARG A 209 53.79 16.26 1.25
N ALA A 210 53.06 15.92 0.19
CA ALA A 210 53.51 16.19 -1.19
C ALA A 210 53.62 17.70 -1.48
N LYS A 211 52.71 18.53 -0.96
CA LYS A 211 52.79 19.99 -1.07
C LYS A 211 53.99 20.56 -0.31
N ALA A 212 54.26 20.07 0.90
CA ALA A 212 55.43 20.47 1.67
C ALA A 212 56.74 20.10 0.95
N ALA A 213 56.85 18.87 0.43
CA ALA A 213 58.00 18.42 -0.35
C ALA A 213 58.21 19.28 -1.62
N ARG A 214 57.13 19.65 -2.33
CA ARG A 214 57.19 20.57 -3.47
C ARG A 214 57.69 21.95 -3.07
N ALA A 215 57.21 22.51 -1.96
CA ALA A 215 57.67 23.80 -1.47
C ALA A 215 59.15 23.78 -1.07
N GLU A 216 59.61 22.70 -0.43
CA GLU A 216 61.03 22.52 -0.11
C GLU A 216 61.89 22.40 -1.36
N ALA A 217 61.46 21.62 -2.36
CA ALA A 217 62.18 21.46 -3.62
C ALA A 217 62.29 22.80 -4.38
N GLN A 218 61.22 23.59 -4.40
CA GLN A 218 61.23 24.95 -4.98
C GLN A 218 62.15 25.91 -4.21
N SER A 219 62.27 25.78 -2.88
CA SER A 219 63.18 26.61 -2.09
C SER A 219 64.66 26.25 -2.30
N LYS A 220 64.95 24.99 -2.61
CA LYS A 220 66.31 24.47 -2.83
C LYS A 220 66.82 24.68 -4.26
N SER A 221 65.97 25.05 -5.23
CA SER A 221 66.32 25.11 -6.66
C SER A 221 66.86 26.45 -7.18
N GLN A 222 67.46 27.30 -6.33
CA GLN A 222 67.94 28.63 -6.75
C GLN A 222 69.31 28.65 -7.47
N GLY A 223 69.91 27.48 -7.78
CA GLY A 223 71.17 27.38 -8.53
C GLY A 223 70.98 26.64 -9.86
N SER A 224 71.78 26.97 -10.89
CA SER A 224 71.82 26.23 -12.15
C SER A 224 72.28 24.79 -11.90
N PRO A 225 71.44 23.77 -12.13
CA PRO A 225 71.77 22.38 -11.77
C PRO A 225 72.87 21.83 -12.68
N SER A 226 73.82 21.08 -12.10
CA SER A 226 74.88 20.45 -12.89
C SER A 226 74.32 19.34 -13.79
N LEU A 227 74.97 19.07 -14.93
CA LEU A 227 74.49 18.07 -15.89
C LEU A 227 74.30 16.68 -15.24
N ALA A 228 75.20 16.29 -14.32
CA ALA A 228 75.09 15.03 -13.58
C ALA A 228 73.87 14.99 -12.65
N GLN A 229 73.51 16.12 -12.02
CA GLN A 229 72.29 16.22 -11.20
C GLN A 229 71.03 16.17 -12.06
N GLN A 230 71.07 16.74 -13.28
CA GLN A 230 69.94 16.67 -14.22
C GLN A 230 69.73 15.23 -14.72
N VAL A 231 70.80 14.52 -15.08
CA VAL A 231 70.72 13.11 -15.51
C VAL A 231 70.18 12.24 -14.38
N HIS A 232 70.71 12.38 -13.16
CA HIS A 232 70.22 11.64 -11.99
C HIS A 232 68.74 11.98 -11.66
N ALA A 233 68.33 13.25 -11.79
CA ALA A 233 66.93 13.62 -11.59
C ALA A 233 66.00 13.02 -12.66
N LEU A 234 66.46 12.93 -13.90
CA LEU A 234 65.73 12.28 -14.99
C LEU A 234 65.66 10.76 -14.81
N GLU A 235 66.72 10.13 -14.32
CA GLU A 235 66.73 8.70 -13.95
C GLU A 235 65.72 8.44 -12.83
N CYS A 236 65.74 9.24 -11.76
CA CYS A 236 64.75 9.14 -10.68
C CYS A 236 63.31 9.38 -11.18
N ALA A 237 63.09 10.38 -12.03
CA ALA A 237 61.76 10.66 -12.59
C ALA A 237 61.29 9.51 -13.50
N ARG A 238 62.20 8.89 -14.25
CA ARG A 238 61.89 7.70 -15.05
C ARG A 238 61.49 6.53 -14.15
N ASP A 239 62.26 6.27 -13.10
CA ASP A 239 61.98 5.16 -12.19
C ASP A 239 60.66 5.39 -11.43
N GLU A 240 60.35 6.62 -11.02
CA GLU A 240 59.06 6.97 -10.40
C GLU A 240 57.88 6.79 -11.36
N ILE A 241 58.03 7.16 -12.65
CA ILE A 241 57.00 6.92 -13.67
C ILE A 241 56.81 5.41 -13.89
N VAL A 242 57.90 4.64 -13.91
CA VAL A 242 57.83 3.18 -14.05
C VAL A 242 57.09 2.56 -12.87
N ASP A 243 57.42 2.96 -11.63
CA ASP A 243 56.73 2.50 -10.43
C ASP A 243 55.26 2.90 -10.41
N TRP A 244 54.92 4.13 -10.84
CA TRP A 244 53.54 4.58 -10.95
C TRP A 244 52.75 3.77 -11.98
N VAL A 245 53.31 3.53 -13.17
CA VAL A 245 52.67 2.72 -14.21
C VAL A 245 52.51 1.27 -13.74
N GLN A 246 53.51 0.69 -13.08
CA GLN A 246 53.41 -0.66 -12.51
C GLN A 246 52.33 -0.73 -11.43
N GLY A 247 52.25 0.26 -10.54
CA GLY A 247 51.23 0.35 -9.51
C GLY A 247 49.81 0.52 -10.09
N GLU A 248 49.66 1.26 -11.18
CA GLU A 248 48.36 1.44 -11.82
C GLU A 248 47.92 0.21 -12.62
N LEU A 249 48.86 -0.50 -13.27
CA LEU A 249 48.58 -1.77 -13.94
C LEU A 249 48.11 -2.86 -12.97
N VAL A 250 48.69 -2.92 -11.75
CA VAL A 250 48.25 -3.87 -10.71
C VAL A 250 46.81 -3.61 -10.27
N LYS A 251 46.40 -2.34 -10.13
CA LYS A 251 45.00 -2.00 -9.78
C LYS A 251 44.02 -2.33 -10.91
N MET A 252 44.43 -2.17 -12.17
CA MET A 252 43.58 -2.50 -13.32
C MET A 252 43.31 -4.01 -13.44
N GLU A 253 44.20 -4.89 -12.97
CA GLU A 253 43.92 -6.33 -12.91
C GLU A 253 42.89 -6.69 -11.83
N GLU A 254 42.84 -5.95 -10.72
CA GLU A 254 41.88 -6.19 -9.62
C GLU A 254 40.45 -5.70 -9.96
N ASP A 255 40.32 -4.60 -10.72
CA ASP A 255 39.01 -4.01 -11.10
C ASP A 255 38.35 -4.64 -12.35
N SER A 256 39.05 -5.52 -13.07
CA SER A 256 38.56 -6.11 -14.33
C SER A 256 37.49 -7.21 -14.15
N ILE A 257 37.18 -7.65 -12.92
CA ILE A 257 36.18 -8.71 -12.67
C ILE A 257 34.74 -8.14 -12.61
N PHE A 258 34.57 -6.80 -12.57
CA PHE A 258 33.27 -6.18 -12.30
C PHE A 258 32.76 -5.20 -13.37
N LEU A 259 33.41 -5.10 -14.53
CA LEU A 259 33.08 -4.09 -15.55
C LEU A 259 32.50 -4.66 -16.87
N GLU A 260 31.80 -5.79 -16.82
CA GLU A 260 31.02 -6.33 -17.94
C GLU A 260 29.51 -6.12 -17.77
N ASP A 261 29.02 -4.93 -17.38
CA ASP A 261 27.66 -4.53 -17.80
C ASP A 261 27.39 -3.02 -17.60
N ALA A 262 27.83 -2.19 -18.55
CA ALA A 262 27.30 -0.85 -18.65
C ALA A 262 27.34 -0.32 -20.09
N SER A 263 26.14 -0.27 -20.68
CA SER A 263 25.68 0.63 -21.76
C SER A 263 25.83 0.19 -23.22
N PRO A 264 24.71 -0.11 -23.91
CA PRO A 264 24.54 0.19 -25.31
C PRO A 264 24.06 1.63 -25.48
N ILE A 265 24.93 2.45 -26.06
CA ILE A 265 24.64 3.80 -26.54
C ILE A 265 23.52 3.76 -27.61
N LYS A 266 22.57 4.66 -27.41
CA LYS A 266 21.36 4.98 -28.18
C LYS A 266 21.57 5.03 -29.70
N ARG A 267 20.68 4.36 -30.45
CA ARG A 267 20.26 4.81 -31.80
C ARG A 267 18.82 5.32 -31.69
N PRO A 268 18.51 6.57 -32.09
CA PRO A 268 17.15 7.04 -32.13
C PRO A 268 16.44 6.46 -33.36
N THR A 269 15.59 5.45 -33.18
CA THR A 269 14.60 5.07 -34.18
C THR A 269 13.48 6.10 -34.18
N ASN A 270 13.48 6.91 -35.22
CA ASN A 270 12.46 7.89 -35.53
C ASN A 270 11.18 7.16 -35.97
N THR A 271 10.27 6.90 -35.04
CA THR A 271 8.91 6.40 -35.35
C THR A 271 7.88 7.43 -34.90
N ALA A 272 7.91 8.60 -35.54
CA ALA A 272 6.71 9.41 -35.65
C ALA A 272 5.81 8.74 -36.69
N LEU A 273 4.88 7.89 -36.25
CA LEU A 273 3.77 7.47 -37.10
C LEU A 273 2.93 8.72 -37.43
N PRO A 274 2.53 8.93 -38.69
CA PRO A 274 1.63 10.01 -39.04
C PRO A 274 0.28 9.73 -38.36
N VAL A 275 -0.12 10.63 -37.46
CA VAL A 275 -1.47 10.61 -36.88
C VAL A 275 -2.45 10.76 -38.04
N ASP A 276 -3.26 9.74 -38.27
CA ASP A 276 -4.25 9.70 -39.33
C ASP A 276 -5.42 10.64 -39.01
N LEU A 277 -5.26 11.90 -39.44
CA LEU A 277 -6.23 12.98 -39.22
C LEU A 277 -7.61 12.64 -39.78
N GLY A 278 -7.70 11.78 -40.81
CA GLY A 278 -8.97 11.34 -41.39
C GLY A 278 -9.82 10.55 -40.38
N SER A 279 -9.20 9.62 -39.64
CA SER A 279 -9.88 8.84 -38.61
C SER A 279 -10.42 9.69 -37.46
N ILE A 280 -9.74 10.80 -37.14
CA ILE A 280 -10.15 11.74 -36.10
C ILE A 280 -11.33 12.60 -36.58
N GLU A 281 -11.29 13.09 -37.83
CA GLU A 281 -12.40 13.83 -38.41
C GLU A 281 -13.67 12.98 -38.53
N GLU A 282 -13.56 11.72 -38.95
CA GLU A 282 -14.68 10.79 -39.02
C GLU A 282 -15.30 10.54 -37.64
N ARG A 283 -14.46 10.38 -36.60
CA ARG A 283 -14.93 10.22 -35.22
C ARG A 283 -15.65 11.48 -34.70
N ILE A 284 -15.16 12.67 -35.06
CA ILE A 284 -15.81 13.94 -34.69
C ILE A 284 -17.14 14.11 -35.41
N ARG A 285 -17.22 13.78 -36.71
CA ARG A 285 -18.49 13.81 -37.47
C ARG A 285 -19.51 12.84 -36.90
N ALA A 286 -19.11 11.60 -36.62
CA ALA A 286 -19.99 10.60 -36.01
C ALA A 286 -20.53 11.04 -34.63
N ALA A 287 -19.68 11.67 -33.80
CA ALA A 287 -20.12 12.22 -32.51
C ALA A 287 -21.10 13.39 -32.68
N TYR A 288 -20.90 14.24 -33.70
CA TYR A 288 -21.79 15.35 -33.99
C TYR A 288 -23.15 14.89 -34.57
N ASP A 289 -23.15 13.83 -35.37
CA ASP A 289 -24.37 13.20 -35.90
C ASP A 289 -25.18 12.53 -34.77
N GLN A 290 -24.52 11.88 -33.81
CA GLN A 290 -25.17 11.37 -32.60
C GLN A 290 -25.78 12.49 -31.74
N TYR A 291 -25.08 13.63 -31.62
CA TYR A 291 -25.60 14.79 -30.90
C TYR A 291 -26.83 15.40 -31.59
N THR A 292 -26.80 15.56 -32.92
CA THR A 292 -27.92 16.15 -33.67
C THR A 292 -29.14 15.23 -33.71
N THR A 293 -28.94 13.92 -33.86
CA THR A 293 -30.03 12.93 -33.82
C THR A 293 -30.70 12.84 -32.45
N SER A 294 -29.92 12.80 -31.36
CA SER A 294 -30.48 12.82 -30.00
C SER A 294 -31.24 14.11 -29.70
N ARG A 295 -30.77 15.26 -30.20
CA ARG A 295 -31.47 16.54 -30.08
C ARG A 295 -32.76 16.59 -30.89
N ALA A 296 -32.78 16.01 -32.10
CA ALA A 296 -33.99 15.91 -32.91
C ALA A 296 -35.06 15.02 -32.24
N GLN A 297 -34.65 13.88 -31.70
CA GLN A 297 -35.54 13.00 -30.94
C GLN A 297 -36.11 13.68 -29.70
N LEU A 298 -35.30 14.48 -28.99
CA LEU A 298 -35.78 15.25 -27.83
C LEU A 298 -36.84 16.29 -28.26
N LEU A 299 -36.63 16.96 -29.39
CA LEU A 299 -37.60 17.91 -29.93
C LEU A 299 -38.89 17.22 -30.37
N GLU A 300 -38.83 16.07 -31.02
CA GLU A 300 -40.01 15.27 -31.40
C GLU A 300 -40.79 14.79 -30.16
N ASN A 301 -40.07 14.35 -29.12
CA ASN A 301 -40.66 13.99 -27.83
C ASN A 301 -41.30 15.20 -27.13
N TYR A 302 -40.73 16.39 -27.31
CA TYR A 302 -41.31 17.62 -26.76
C TYR A 302 -42.54 18.07 -27.54
N GLU A 303 -42.51 17.99 -28.87
CA GLU A 303 -43.64 18.32 -29.75
C GLU A 303 -44.82 17.35 -29.57
N SER A 304 -44.55 16.06 -29.38
CA SER A 304 -45.59 15.08 -29.03
C SER A 304 -46.21 15.33 -27.67
N LEU A 305 -45.47 15.87 -26.69
CA LEU A 305 -46.01 16.30 -25.41
C LEU A 305 -46.78 17.64 -25.50
N ALA A 306 -46.34 18.53 -26.38
CA ALA A 306 -46.87 19.88 -26.52
C ALA A 306 -48.09 19.96 -27.46
N SER A 307 -48.34 18.94 -28.28
CA SER A 307 -49.50 18.90 -29.18
C SER A 307 -50.78 18.55 -28.40
N PRO A 308 -51.73 19.49 -28.22
CA PRO A 308 -53.00 19.19 -27.58
C PRO A 308 -53.80 18.23 -28.46
N HIS A 309 -54.19 17.10 -27.86
CA HIS A 309 -55.03 16.06 -28.46
C HIS A 309 -56.29 16.69 -29.07
N THR A 310 -56.31 16.82 -30.39
CA THR A 310 -57.48 17.23 -31.17
C THR A 310 -58.33 15.98 -31.38
N PRO A 311 -59.55 15.90 -30.82
CA PRO A 311 -60.40 14.75 -31.07
C PRO A 311 -60.90 14.82 -32.52
N GLN A 312 -60.46 13.89 -33.36
CA GLN A 312 -61.11 13.66 -34.65
C GLN A 312 -62.50 13.04 -34.46
N PRO A 313 -63.51 13.44 -35.24
CA PRO A 313 -64.83 12.84 -35.22
C PRO A 313 -64.77 11.45 -35.86
N HIS A 314 -65.23 10.44 -35.13
CA HIS A 314 -65.53 9.14 -35.71
C HIS A 314 -66.81 9.28 -36.55
N ASP A 315 -66.67 9.07 -37.86
CA ASP A 315 -67.78 8.77 -38.76
C ASP A 315 -68.47 7.47 -38.29
N ALA A 316 -69.67 7.61 -37.75
CA ALA A 316 -70.60 6.51 -37.55
C ALA A 316 -71.70 6.62 -38.62
N ALA A 317 -71.79 5.56 -39.42
CA ALA A 317 -72.81 5.36 -40.42
C ALA A 317 -74.23 5.46 -39.85
N GLU A 318 -75.09 5.96 -40.72
CA GLU A 318 -76.53 6.17 -40.65
C GLU A 318 -77.33 5.08 -39.92
N SER A 319 -78.25 5.53 -39.06
CA SER A 319 -79.66 5.14 -39.14
C SER A 319 -80.52 6.14 -38.36
N GLU A 320 -81.49 6.69 -39.09
CA GLU A 320 -82.47 7.67 -38.64
C GLU A 320 -83.41 7.13 -37.55
N THR A 321 -83.82 7.99 -36.61
CA THR A 321 -85.25 8.31 -36.45
C THR A 321 -85.45 9.57 -35.60
N LYS A 322 -86.42 10.36 -36.04
CA LYS A 322 -86.81 11.68 -35.56
C LYS A 322 -87.47 11.63 -34.18
N GLY A 323 -87.27 12.70 -33.40
CA GLY A 323 -88.06 13.01 -32.22
C GLY A 323 -87.49 14.21 -31.49
N ALA A 324 -87.86 15.41 -31.93
CA ALA A 324 -87.61 16.63 -31.20
C ALA A 324 -88.41 16.61 -29.90
N ASP A 325 -87.73 16.81 -28.76
CA ASP A 325 -88.29 17.59 -27.66
C ASP A 325 -87.17 18.19 -26.82
N ALA A 326 -87.37 19.47 -26.53
CA ALA A 326 -86.44 20.32 -25.82
C ALA A 326 -86.30 19.89 -24.35
N HIS A 327 -85.06 19.56 -23.95
CA HIS A 327 -84.67 19.61 -22.54
C HIS A 327 -83.43 20.48 -22.35
N PRO A 328 -83.41 21.31 -21.29
CA PRO A 328 -82.44 22.36 -21.13
C PRO A 328 -81.05 21.78 -20.89
N SER A 329 -80.07 22.44 -21.48
CA SER A 329 -78.64 22.29 -21.22
C SER A 329 -78.36 22.35 -19.71
N GLN A 330 -78.43 21.21 -19.03
CA GLN A 330 -77.79 21.04 -17.75
C GLN A 330 -76.29 21.03 -18.03
N SER A 331 -75.61 22.11 -17.71
CA SER A 331 -74.16 22.11 -17.54
C SER A 331 -73.85 21.03 -16.49
N LYS A 332 -73.53 19.81 -16.96
CA LYS A 332 -73.02 18.75 -16.09
C LYS A 332 -71.76 19.33 -15.47
N ARG A 333 -71.83 19.70 -14.19
CA ARG A 333 -70.66 20.20 -13.45
C ARG A 333 -69.57 19.13 -13.63
N PRO A 334 -68.41 19.44 -14.23
CA PRO A 334 -67.42 18.42 -14.62
C PRO A 334 -66.91 17.62 -13.40
N ILE A 335 -67.08 18.17 -12.20
CA ILE A 335 -66.75 17.53 -10.94
C ILE A 335 -67.63 16.30 -10.64
N THR A 336 -68.93 16.33 -10.99
CA THR A 336 -69.83 15.19 -10.69
C THR A 336 -69.62 13.99 -11.61
N SER A 337 -69.04 14.19 -12.80
CA SER A 337 -68.63 13.09 -13.70
C SER A 337 -67.33 12.40 -13.28
N ILE A 338 -66.51 13.02 -12.42
CA ILE A 338 -65.22 12.46 -11.97
C ILE A 338 -65.38 11.63 -10.69
N LEU A 339 -66.45 11.87 -9.89
CA LEU A 339 -66.74 11.14 -8.66
C LEU A 339 -66.73 9.59 -8.79
N PRO A 340 -67.31 8.96 -9.82
CA PRO A 340 -67.23 7.49 -9.96
C PRO A 340 -65.82 6.98 -10.32
N HIS A 341 -64.94 7.86 -10.83
CA HIS A 341 -63.56 7.53 -11.19
C HIS A 341 -62.56 7.83 -10.07
N LEU A 342 -62.94 8.54 -9.01
CA LEU A 342 -62.11 8.76 -7.82
C LEU A 342 -61.54 7.48 -7.19
N PRO A 343 -62.29 6.37 -7.00
CA PRO A 343 -61.71 5.16 -6.46
C PRO A 343 -60.63 4.56 -7.38
N HIS A 344 -60.79 4.69 -8.70
CA HIS A 344 -59.80 4.24 -9.67
C HIS A 344 -58.53 5.12 -9.64
N LEU A 345 -58.69 6.44 -9.52
CA LEU A 345 -57.59 7.38 -9.36
C LEU A 345 -56.85 7.20 -8.02
N ALA A 346 -57.59 6.95 -6.93
CA ALA A 346 -57.00 6.64 -5.64
C ALA A 346 -56.21 5.32 -5.70
N HIS A 347 -56.76 4.30 -6.37
CA HIS A 347 -56.07 3.04 -6.57
C HIS A 347 -54.81 3.19 -7.44
N ALA A 348 -54.88 3.97 -8.52
CA ALA A 348 -53.71 4.31 -9.33
C ALA A 348 -52.63 5.03 -8.49
N ALA A 349 -53.01 6.03 -7.70
CA ALA A 349 -52.07 6.72 -6.82
C ALA A 349 -51.43 5.80 -5.76
N THR A 350 -52.19 4.82 -5.23
CA THR A 350 -51.62 3.80 -4.32
C THR A 350 -50.66 2.86 -5.04
N ASN A 351 -50.98 2.48 -6.28
CA ASN A 351 -50.12 1.61 -7.09
C ASN A 351 -48.82 2.35 -7.47
N ASP A 352 -48.91 3.62 -7.86
CA ASP A 352 -47.73 4.46 -8.14
C ASP A 352 -46.82 4.56 -6.91
N ARG A 353 -47.40 4.77 -5.72
CA ARG A 353 -46.65 4.78 -4.47
C ARG A 353 -45.99 3.42 -4.20
N ALA A 354 -46.69 2.32 -4.41
CA ALA A 354 -46.15 0.97 -4.22
C ALA A 354 -45.02 0.67 -5.22
N LEU A 355 -45.17 1.07 -6.48
CA LEU A 355 -44.14 0.94 -7.52
C LEU A 355 -42.91 1.78 -7.18
N LEU A 356 -43.08 3.01 -6.71
CA LEU A 356 -41.96 3.83 -6.24
C LEU A 356 -41.24 3.18 -5.06
N GLN A 357 -41.97 2.66 -4.08
CA GLN A 357 -41.36 1.94 -2.95
C GLN A 357 -40.56 0.71 -3.43
N HIS A 358 -41.11 -0.06 -4.37
CA HIS A 358 -40.42 -1.20 -4.94
C HIS A 358 -39.17 -0.78 -5.74
N SER A 359 -39.24 0.31 -6.51
CA SER A 359 -38.09 0.83 -7.25
C SER A 359 -36.95 1.27 -6.32
N VAL A 360 -37.27 1.95 -5.22
CA VAL A 360 -36.28 2.37 -4.21
C VAL A 360 -35.68 1.15 -3.50
N PHE A 361 -36.51 0.16 -3.18
CA PHE A 361 -36.04 -1.11 -2.60
C PHE A 361 -35.06 -1.82 -3.53
N LEU A 362 -35.42 -1.99 -4.80
CA LEU A 362 -34.55 -2.63 -5.80
C LEU A 362 -33.26 -1.85 -6.02
N GLN A 363 -33.30 -0.51 -6.07
CA GLN A 363 -32.10 0.32 -6.15
C GLN A 363 -31.19 0.11 -4.93
N SER A 364 -31.77 0.03 -3.74
CA SER A 364 -30.99 -0.24 -2.52
C SER A 364 -30.35 -1.63 -2.52
N GLN A 365 -31.08 -2.62 -3.04
CA GLN A 365 -30.59 -4.00 -3.16
C GLN A 365 -29.50 -4.12 -4.23
N LEU A 366 -29.65 -3.42 -5.36
CA LEU A 366 -28.66 -3.39 -6.43
C LEU A 366 -27.39 -2.68 -5.94
N ALA A 367 -27.51 -1.54 -5.25
CA ALA A 367 -26.37 -0.86 -4.64
C ALA A 367 -25.70 -1.69 -3.53
N ALA A 368 -26.43 -2.56 -2.83
CA ALA A 368 -25.83 -3.51 -1.88
C ALA A 368 -25.04 -4.59 -2.63
N ALA A 369 -25.64 -5.21 -3.63
CA ALA A 369 -24.97 -6.21 -4.47
C ALA A 369 -23.73 -5.65 -5.18
N ASP A 370 -23.77 -4.41 -5.66
CA ASP A 370 -22.62 -3.74 -6.27
C ASP A 370 -21.46 -3.60 -5.26
N ARG A 371 -21.74 -3.25 -4.01
CA ARG A 371 -20.72 -3.20 -2.95
C ARG A 371 -20.14 -4.57 -2.65
N ASP A 372 -20.99 -5.60 -2.59
CA ASP A 372 -20.54 -6.97 -2.35
C ASP A 372 -19.65 -7.47 -3.49
N ILE A 373 -20.00 -7.14 -4.74
CA ILE A 373 -19.17 -7.43 -5.92
C ILE A 373 -17.85 -6.67 -5.86
N GLU A 374 -17.87 -5.39 -5.50
CA GLU A 374 -16.64 -4.59 -5.35
C GLU A 374 -15.72 -5.16 -4.27
N GLU A 375 -16.25 -5.59 -3.13
CA GLU A 375 -15.49 -6.22 -2.06
C GLU A 375 -14.92 -7.57 -2.51
N ALA A 376 -15.73 -8.40 -3.18
CA ALA A 376 -15.28 -9.65 -3.75
C ALA A 376 -14.17 -9.45 -4.80
N LEU A 377 -14.31 -8.46 -5.69
CA LEU A 377 -13.28 -8.12 -6.68
C LEU A 377 -12.00 -7.59 -6.01
N LEU A 378 -12.12 -6.78 -4.96
CA LEU A 378 -10.96 -6.33 -4.19
C LEU A 378 -10.24 -7.49 -3.53
N ARG A 379 -11.00 -8.41 -2.92
CA ARG A 379 -10.47 -9.63 -2.30
C ARG A 379 -9.76 -10.50 -3.34
N LEU A 380 -10.42 -10.79 -4.47
CA LEU A 380 -9.83 -11.55 -5.58
C LEU A 380 -8.59 -10.85 -6.14
N SER A 381 -8.58 -9.51 -6.28
CA SER A 381 -7.39 -8.75 -6.70
C SER A 381 -6.24 -8.84 -5.69
N GLY A 382 -6.59 -8.93 -4.39
CA GLY A 382 -5.66 -9.09 -3.30
C GLY A 382 -5.01 -10.48 -3.30
N GLU A 383 -5.83 -11.51 -3.51
CA GLU A 383 -5.43 -12.92 -3.57
C GLU A 383 -4.72 -13.26 -4.89
N SER A 384 -5.09 -12.63 -6.00
CA SER A 384 -4.46 -12.89 -7.30
C SER A 384 -3.03 -12.34 -7.37
N HIS A 385 -2.12 -13.17 -7.86
CA HIS A 385 -0.69 -12.84 -7.99
C HIS A 385 -0.35 -12.05 -9.26
N LEU A 386 -1.25 -12.03 -10.25
CA LEU A 386 -1.01 -11.44 -11.56
C LEU A 386 -1.47 -9.99 -11.69
N LEU A 387 -2.27 -9.51 -10.74
CA LEU A 387 -2.85 -8.17 -10.78
C LEU A 387 -2.12 -7.21 -9.84
N PRO A 388 -2.20 -5.89 -10.05
CA PRO A 388 -1.81 -4.89 -9.06
C PRO A 388 -2.78 -4.87 -7.87
N ALA A 389 -2.26 -4.66 -6.65
CA ALA A 389 -3.06 -4.75 -5.42
C ALA A 389 -4.17 -3.70 -5.39
N GLY A 390 -5.41 -4.13 -5.18
CA GLY A 390 -6.55 -3.22 -5.03
C GLY A 390 -7.06 -2.63 -6.34
N SER A 391 -6.67 -3.19 -7.50
CA SER A 391 -7.21 -2.76 -8.78
C SER A 391 -8.64 -3.28 -8.98
N LYS A 392 -9.62 -2.35 -8.92
CA LYS A 392 -11.03 -2.60 -9.28
C LYS A 392 -11.29 -2.55 -10.79
N ASP A 393 -10.28 -2.13 -11.56
CA ASP A 393 -10.42 -1.84 -12.98
C ASP A 393 -10.50 -3.13 -13.80
N VAL A 394 -11.69 -3.49 -14.28
CA VAL A 394 -11.93 -4.67 -15.14
C VAL A 394 -11.03 -4.67 -16.39
N GLY A 395 -10.63 -3.49 -16.88
CA GLY A 395 -9.67 -3.38 -17.97
C GLY A 395 -8.26 -3.89 -17.62
N ALA A 396 -7.83 -3.75 -16.37
CA ALA A 396 -6.57 -4.31 -15.89
C ALA A 396 -6.64 -5.85 -15.85
N TRP A 397 -7.77 -6.40 -15.37
CA TRP A 397 -8.06 -7.83 -15.39
C TRP A 397 -8.00 -8.43 -16.80
N GLY A 398 -8.60 -7.76 -17.78
CA GLY A 398 -8.56 -8.21 -19.18
C GLY A 398 -7.14 -8.21 -19.76
N LYS A 399 -6.33 -7.21 -19.44
CA LYS A 399 -4.93 -7.13 -19.92
C LYS A 399 -4.06 -8.21 -19.31
N THR A 400 -4.12 -8.40 -17.99
CA THR A 400 -3.34 -9.42 -17.30
C THR A 400 -3.77 -10.82 -17.71
N ALA A 401 -5.07 -11.05 -17.94
CA ALA A 401 -5.56 -12.31 -18.47
C ALA A 401 -4.99 -12.60 -19.86
N ALA A 402 -5.04 -11.61 -20.77
CA ALA A 402 -4.47 -11.75 -22.11
C ALA A 402 -2.94 -11.95 -22.11
N GLU A 403 -2.22 -11.33 -21.16
CA GLU A 403 -0.79 -11.54 -20.97
C GLU A 403 -0.49 -12.95 -20.42
N ALA A 404 -1.27 -13.42 -19.45
CA ALA A 404 -1.13 -14.76 -18.90
C ALA A 404 -1.46 -15.85 -19.94
N GLU A 405 -2.50 -15.65 -20.76
CA GLU A 405 -2.83 -16.54 -21.87
C GLU A 405 -1.68 -16.62 -22.88
N ARG A 406 -1.10 -15.48 -23.28
CA ARG A 406 0.08 -15.47 -24.16
C ARG A 406 1.27 -16.20 -23.57
N ALA A 407 1.57 -15.99 -22.28
CA ALA A 407 2.66 -16.68 -21.60
C ALA A 407 2.45 -18.20 -21.55
N LEU A 408 1.21 -18.65 -21.27
CA LEU A 408 0.88 -20.07 -21.28
C LEU A 408 0.96 -20.67 -22.68
N GLU A 409 0.51 -19.95 -23.72
CA GLU A 409 0.68 -20.40 -25.09
C GLU A 409 2.16 -20.61 -25.46
N GLU A 410 3.04 -19.70 -25.05
CA GLU A 410 4.48 -19.83 -25.29
C GLU A 410 5.08 -21.04 -24.57
N ILE A 411 4.71 -21.26 -23.31
CA ILE A 411 5.16 -22.42 -22.53
C ILE A 411 4.66 -23.72 -23.16
N VAL A 412 3.39 -23.79 -23.55
CA VAL A 412 2.80 -24.97 -24.19
C VAL A 412 3.45 -25.24 -25.55
N LYS A 413 3.68 -24.19 -26.37
CA LYS A 413 4.41 -24.33 -27.64
C LYS A 413 5.81 -24.88 -27.40
N GLY A 414 6.54 -24.36 -26.43
CA GLY A 414 7.87 -24.87 -26.05
C GLY A 414 7.85 -26.34 -25.60
N HIS A 415 6.85 -26.76 -24.82
CA HIS A 415 6.70 -28.17 -24.44
C HIS A 415 6.31 -29.07 -25.63
N LEU A 416 5.50 -28.57 -26.56
CA LEU A 416 5.15 -29.29 -27.78
C LEU A 416 6.36 -29.47 -28.70
N GLU A 417 7.23 -28.46 -28.80
CA GLU A 417 8.47 -28.56 -29.58
C GLU A 417 9.44 -29.58 -28.96
N LYS A 418 9.67 -29.50 -27.64
CA LYS A 418 10.48 -30.50 -26.93
C LYS A 418 9.95 -31.92 -27.09
N SER A 419 8.64 -32.12 -26.95
CA SER A 419 8.05 -33.46 -27.14
C SER A 419 8.16 -33.95 -28.59
N LYS A 420 8.07 -33.06 -29.60
CA LYS A 420 8.35 -33.42 -31.00
C LYS A 420 9.80 -33.83 -31.22
N GLU A 421 10.75 -33.14 -30.60
CA GLU A 421 12.17 -33.49 -30.66
C GLU A 421 12.44 -34.86 -30.02
N GLU A 422 11.84 -35.13 -28.85
CA GLU A 422 11.93 -36.42 -28.17
C GLU A 422 11.33 -37.54 -29.02
N VAL A 423 10.10 -37.37 -29.53
CA VAL A 423 9.46 -38.36 -30.40
C VAL A 423 10.27 -38.57 -31.69
N GLY A 424 10.82 -37.49 -32.26
CA GLY A 424 11.72 -37.59 -33.41
C GLY A 424 13.00 -38.38 -33.10
N SER A 425 13.57 -38.20 -31.90
CA SER A 425 14.73 -38.97 -31.45
C SER A 425 14.41 -40.46 -31.29
N VAL A 426 13.24 -40.79 -30.71
CA VAL A 426 12.78 -42.17 -30.55
C VAL A 426 12.50 -42.81 -31.91
N SER A 427 11.86 -42.09 -32.85
CA SER A 427 11.63 -42.57 -34.22
C SER A 427 12.95 -42.94 -34.91
N ARG A 428 13.97 -42.07 -34.80
CA ARG A 428 15.31 -42.36 -35.34
C ARG A 428 15.95 -43.59 -34.70
N ILE A 429 15.80 -43.78 -33.40
CA ILE A 429 16.30 -44.98 -32.70
C ILE A 429 15.59 -46.23 -33.23
N VAL A 430 14.26 -46.18 -33.39
CA VAL A 430 13.47 -47.30 -33.95
C VAL A 430 13.90 -47.62 -35.37
N GLU A 431 14.09 -46.61 -36.22
CA GLU A 431 14.58 -46.78 -37.60
C GLU A 431 15.98 -47.42 -37.64
N LEU A 432 16.89 -46.98 -36.75
CA LEU A 432 18.22 -47.59 -36.62
C LEU A 432 18.14 -49.04 -36.16
N CYS A 433 17.28 -49.36 -35.20
CA CYS A 433 17.05 -50.73 -34.76
C CYS A 433 16.42 -51.59 -35.87
N SER A 434 15.49 -51.05 -36.66
CA SER A 434 14.91 -51.78 -37.80
C SER A 434 15.95 -52.04 -38.89
N LEU A 435 16.79 -51.06 -39.22
CA LEU A 435 17.88 -51.24 -40.18
C LEU A 435 18.90 -52.27 -39.69
N GLN A 436 19.24 -52.26 -38.39
CA GLN A 436 20.10 -53.28 -37.80
C GLN A 436 19.48 -54.68 -37.90
N SER A 437 18.17 -54.81 -37.67
CA SER A 437 17.46 -56.08 -37.81
C SER A 437 17.44 -56.60 -39.26
N GLU A 438 17.27 -55.72 -40.25
CA GLU A 438 17.33 -56.10 -41.67
C GLU A 438 18.73 -56.53 -42.10
N VAL A 439 19.77 -55.89 -41.58
CA VAL A 439 21.17 -56.26 -41.85
C VAL A 439 21.51 -57.62 -41.22
N LEU A 440 21.02 -57.89 -40.01
CA LEU A 440 21.21 -59.17 -39.34
C LEU A 440 20.39 -60.31 -39.96
N GLY A 441 19.23 -60.01 -40.57
CA GLY A 441 18.38 -61.00 -41.25
C GLY A 441 18.81 -61.41 -42.67
N LYS A 442 19.80 -60.73 -43.26
CA LYS A 442 20.34 -61.01 -44.61
C LYS A 442 21.68 -61.76 -44.61
N ARG A 443 22.15 -62.23 -43.45
CA ARG A 443 23.24 -63.20 -43.33
C ARG A 443 22.65 -64.58 -43.05
#